data_AF-A0A1J5WME3-F1
#
_entry.id   AF-A0A1J5WME3-F1
#
_cell.length_a   1.000
_cell.length_b   1.000
_cell.length_c   1.000
_cell.angle_alpha   90.00
_cell.angle_beta   90.00
_cell.angle_gamma   90.00
#
_symmetry.space_group_name_H-M   'P 1'
#
loop_
_entity.id
_entity.type
_entity.pdbx_description
1 polymer ?
#
loop_
_entity_poly.entity_id
_entity_poly.type
_entity_poly.pdbx_seq_one_letter_code
_entity_poly.pdbx_strand_id
1 'polypeptide(L)'
;MKPETKTILKHKRMFFVFADKTFSLVPESECNQIAQKEEGYVCLKRKYVPGVTGRDTERVICIVCHEEAAPEDFVSPLCRQLHFVLCSACTEYLDERTNKGEVTCPYCKEKKNDKAYQEEIRAVLVSLMPQQTLTSIELRPDTEVKTVTRLTRETKVVLSNVTVSDALFFKLMARTVVTIRNKISLVGHGDALDWCIGELDLAPKKPTRVYIGEYTSQEMKQIYENTKTISRNSIQINAEEIFAKENGICVLLKLFSSADGHTPYLSLESSKKEHIEEILKEESNLSWIGWAKKLSLAGYAVGIFPRLRIHAEYKIEKLVLRAEDSCFIAEMLKMKNNSIWVGQVKNLKLKGYAVEILPKLKFHKENVMEELLLNAAYFEYTSEMEEMENRSILVGKVGSLDLAEHAIPILPKLRLHEENVMEGLGLRVTHPRHVRDILKMENRSIQIGKVEDLYLEGYAIEILPKLRIHRDCEIDVLCLKTSNPECITEIAKIDSNSICLGKVKRLELFDYAIQILPKLRFHEENEMEVFYLNAGKHEYIEKILKEENNSIRIGKVKKMEIGGHPIEILPKLRIHEENEMEELDLRASDEGSITEILKMENKSIWLGRVKKLSFGFWVDKILPKLNFRE
;
A
#
# COMPACT_ATOMS: atom_id res chain seq x y z
N MET A 1 7.56 -8.14 -0.12
CA MET A 1 8.93 -7.69 0.22
C MET A 1 9.65 -8.91 0.80
N LYS A 2 10.79 -9.33 0.22
CA LYS A 2 11.54 -10.51 0.73
C LYS A 2 12.01 -10.21 2.17
N PRO A 3 11.81 -11.09 3.16
CA PRO A 3 12.44 -10.90 4.46
C PRO A 3 13.94 -11.11 4.30
N GLU A 4 14.73 -10.15 4.77
CA GLU A 4 16.19 -10.22 4.76
C GLU A 4 16.68 -11.28 5.75
N THR A 5 17.05 -12.44 5.23
CA THR A 5 18.08 -13.31 5.81
C THR A 5 19.47 -12.74 5.52
N LYS A 6 19.75 -11.49 5.96
CA LYS A 6 21.14 -11.05 6.09
C LYS A 6 21.63 -11.51 7.45
N THR A 7 22.28 -12.66 7.47
CA THR A 7 22.95 -13.19 8.68
C THR A 7 24.25 -12.45 8.97
N ILE A 8 24.68 -11.52 8.10
CA ILE A 8 25.95 -10.82 8.24
C ILE A 8 25.77 -9.32 8.03
N LEU A 9 26.36 -8.52 8.91
CA LEU A 9 26.44 -7.06 8.78
C LEU A 9 27.90 -6.63 8.79
N LYS A 10 28.31 -5.78 7.84
CA LYS A 10 29.67 -5.28 7.74
C LYS A 10 29.79 -3.94 8.48
N HIS A 11 30.88 -3.76 9.22
CA HIS A 11 31.26 -2.50 9.81
C HIS A 11 32.77 -2.30 9.66
N LYS A 12 33.16 -1.41 8.75
CA LYS A 12 34.58 -1.17 8.41
C LYS A 12 35.28 -2.50 8.11
N ARG A 13 36.30 -2.85 8.91
CA ARG A 13 37.13 -4.08 8.80
C ARG A 13 36.64 -5.20 9.71
N MET A 14 35.35 -5.22 10.04
CA MET A 14 34.75 -6.21 10.93
C MET A 14 33.37 -6.62 10.41
N PHE A 15 32.99 -7.86 10.67
CA PHE A 15 31.70 -8.43 10.34
C PHE A 15 30.99 -8.89 11.61
N PHE A 16 29.72 -8.53 11.73
CA PHE A 16 28.80 -9.11 12.69
C PHE A 16 28.10 -10.31 12.03
N VAL A 17 28.38 -11.50 12.53
CA VAL A 17 27.83 -12.76 11.98
C VAL A 17 26.82 -13.33 12.97
N PHE A 18 25.62 -13.62 12.47
CA PHE A 18 24.46 -14.05 13.23
C PHE A 18 24.00 -15.43 12.76
N ALA A 19 24.23 -16.47 13.57
CA ALA A 19 23.72 -17.83 13.36
C ALA A 19 22.63 -18.16 14.41
N ASP A 20 21.86 -19.22 14.22
CA ASP A 20 20.71 -19.59 15.10
C ASP A 20 21.01 -19.58 16.61
N LYS A 21 22.26 -19.89 17.00
CA LYS A 21 22.68 -19.94 18.40
C LYS A 21 23.92 -19.11 18.73
N THR A 22 24.56 -18.50 17.73
CA THR A 22 25.84 -17.80 17.91
C THR A 22 25.78 -16.41 17.29
N PHE A 23 26.34 -15.45 18.00
CA PHE A 23 26.57 -14.10 17.52
C PHE A 23 28.06 -13.82 17.68
N SER A 24 28.74 -13.52 16.57
CA SER A 24 30.20 -13.35 16.57
C SER A 24 30.60 -12.08 15.86
N LEU A 25 31.59 -11.38 16.41
CA LEU A 25 32.37 -10.38 15.69
C LEU A 25 33.56 -11.05 15.04
N VAL A 26 33.72 -10.87 13.74
CA VAL A 26 34.78 -11.47 12.94
C VAL A 26 35.60 -10.36 12.31
N PRO A 27 36.92 -10.27 12.54
CA PRO A 27 37.73 -9.30 11.83
C PRO A 27 37.85 -9.66 10.36
N GLU A 28 38.00 -8.65 9.50
CA GLU A 28 38.14 -8.82 8.06
C GLU A 28 39.34 -9.72 7.71
N SER A 29 40.41 -9.71 8.50
CA SER A 29 41.56 -10.62 8.32
C SER A 29 41.19 -12.10 8.47
N GLU A 30 40.26 -12.44 9.36
CA GLU A 30 39.75 -13.81 9.53
C GLU A 30 38.68 -14.13 8.47
N CYS A 31 37.88 -13.14 8.07
CA CYS A 31 37.00 -13.29 6.91
C CYS A 31 37.76 -13.47 5.60
N ASN A 32 38.96 -12.91 5.43
CA ASN A 32 39.82 -13.14 4.27
C ASN A 32 40.36 -14.58 4.22
N GLN A 33 40.32 -15.31 5.34
CA GLN A 33 40.57 -16.75 5.36
C GLN A 33 39.34 -17.55 4.89
N ILE A 34 38.24 -16.86 4.58
CA ILE A 34 37.03 -17.36 3.93
C ILE A 34 36.93 -16.70 2.55
N ALA A 35 37.45 -17.35 1.51
CA ALA A 35 37.44 -16.80 0.15
C ALA A 35 36.07 -16.95 -0.51
N GLN A 36 35.64 -15.92 -1.26
CA GLN A 36 34.46 -15.95 -2.12
C GLN A 36 34.92 -15.69 -3.56
N LYS A 37 34.68 -16.64 -4.46
CA LYS A 37 34.78 -16.39 -5.91
C LYS A 37 33.43 -15.91 -6.42
N GLU A 38 33.45 -15.08 -7.47
CA GLU A 38 32.26 -14.43 -8.05
C GLU A 38 31.14 -15.42 -8.46
N GLU A 39 31.44 -16.72 -8.56
CA GLU A 39 30.51 -17.77 -9.03
C GLU A 39 30.15 -18.87 -8.00
N GLY A 40 30.14 -18.56 -6.69
CA GLY A 40 29.13 -19.17 -5.79
C GLY A 40 29.59 -20.15 -4.70
N TYR A 41 30.89 -20.49 -4.60
CA TYR A 41 31.41 -21.34 -3.52
C TYR A 41 32.10 -20.53 -2.40
N VAL A 42 31.71 -20.79 -1.15
CA VAL A 42 32.39 -20.25 0.05
C VAL A 42 33.47 -21.24 0.48
N CYS A 43 34.73 -20.82 0.38
CA CYS A 43 35.88 -21.66 0.72
C CYS A 43 36.51 -21.23 2.06
N LEU A 44 37.03 -22.17 2.86
CA LEU A 44 37.89 -21.88 4.02
C LEU A 44 39.13 -22.78 4.05
N LYS A 45 40.16 -22.38 4.80
CA LYS A 45 41.33 -23.24 5.04
C LYS A 45 40.94 -24.54 5.77
N ARG A 46 41.40 -25.69 5.27
CA ARG A 46 41.09 -27.05 5.80
C ARG A 46 41.38 -27.20 7.28
N LYS A 47 42.40 -26.52 7.83
CA LYS A 47 42.75 -26.61 9.26
C LYS A 47 41.61 -26.26 10.22
N TYR A 48 40.57 -25.57 9.74
CA TYR A 48 39.40 -25.22 10.52
C TYR A 48 38.22 -26.19 10.32
N VAL A 49 38.32 -27.18 9.42
CA VAL A 49 37.26 -28.17 9.20
C VAL A 49 37.57 -29.41 10.03
N PRO A 50 36.75 -29.75 11.05
CA PRO A 50 36.97 -30.95 11.84
C PRO A 50 36.76 -32.21 10.97
N GLY A 51 37.61 -33.21 11.14
CA GLY A 51 37.40 -34.53 10.55
C GLY A 51 36.12 -35.15 11.12
N VAL A 52 35.33 -35.84 10.30
CA VAL A 52 34.08 -36.48 10.74
C VAL A 52 34.41 -37.58 11.75
N THR A 53 34.02 -37.40 13.01
CA THR A 53 34.15 -38.44 14.04
C THR A 53 33.09 -39.53 13.80
N GLY A 54 33.51 -40.69 13.30
CA GLY A 54 32.61 -41.84 13.14
C GLY A 54 33.11 -42.99 12.27
N ARG A 55 34.19 -42.81 11.49
CA ARG A 55 34.92 -43.89 10.80
C ARG A 55 36.40 -43.51 10.76
N ASP A 56 37.29 -44.47 10.94
CA ASP A 56 38.77 -44.47 11.10
C ASP A 56 39.67 -43.50 10.27
N THR A 57 39.24 -42.29 9.93
CA THR A 57 40.05 -41.29 9.22
C THR A 57 39.62 -39.87 9.59
N GLU A 58 40.47 -39.13 10.31
CA GLU A 58 40.43 -37.66 10.46
C GLU A 58 40.70 -36.90 9.14
N ARG A 59 40.36 -37.50 7.98
CA ARG A 59 40.72 -37.00 6.66
C ARG A 59 39.54 -36.27 6.03
N VAL A 60 39.74 -34.99 5.72
CA VAL A 60 38.80 -34.17 4.95
C VAL A 60 39.13 -34.36 3.47
N ILE A 61 38.37 -35.22 2.79
CA ILE A 61 38.59 -35.57 1.38
C ILE A 61 37.67 -34.79 0.45
N CYS A 62 38.21 -34.40 -0.72
CA CYS A 62 37.40 -33.84 -1.78
C CYS A 62 36.50 -34.91 -2.41
N ILE A 63 35.22 -34.60 -2.62
CA ILE A 63 34.28 -35.57 -3.24
C ILE A 63 34.60 -35.90 -4.71
N VAL A 64 35.35 -35.02 -5.40
CA VAL A 64 35.62 -35.15 -6.85
C VAL A 64 36.94 -35.87 -7.09
N CYS A 65 38.04 -35.36 -6.55
CA CYS A 65 39.37 -35.99 -6.75
C CYS A 65 39.70 -37.06 -5.71
N HIS A 66 38.92 -37.18 -4.62
CA HIS A 66 39.19 -38.08 -3.49
C HIS A 66 40.54 -37.84 -2.80
N GLU A 67 41.21 -36.73 -3.08
CA GLU A 67 42.44 -36.33 -2.41
C GLU A 67 42.15 -35.63 -1.08
N GLU A 68 43.07 -35.79 -0.12
CA GLU A 68 43.04 -35.09 1.15
C GLU A 68 43.61 -33.69 0.98
N ALA A 69 42.86 -32.67 1.40
CA ALA A 69 43.32 -31.29 1.37
C ALA A 69 44.34 -31.03 2.50
N ALA A 70 45.45 -30.38 2.18
CA ALA A 70 46.44 -29.96 3.17
C ALA A 70 45.83 -28.92 4.12
N PRO A 71 46.32 -28.76 5.36
CA PRO A 71 45.76 -27.84 6.35
C PRO A 71 45.61 -26.38 5.88
N GLU A 72 46.49 -25.92 4.99
CA GLU A 72 46.45 -24.56 4.45
C GLU A 72 45.65 -24.43 3.14
N ASP A 73 45.17 -25.54 2.56
CA ASP A 73 44.37 -25.54 1.34
C ASP A 73 42.96 -25.02 1.60
N PHE A 74 42.41 -24.28 0.65
CA PHE A 74 41.03 -23.85 0.67
C PHE A 74 40.09 -24.96 0.20
N VAL A 75 39.08 -25.24 1.02
CA VAL A 75 38.04 -26.23 0.76
C VAL A 75 36.64 -25.61 0.91
N SER A 76 35.69 -26.02 0.07
CA SER A 76 34.28 -25.60 0.14
C SER A 76 33.42 -26.74 0.67
N PRO A 77 32.72 -26.59 1.81
CA PRO A 77 31.81 -27.62 2.29
C PRO A 77 30.62 -27.87 1.35
N LEU A 78 30.14 -29.11 1.33
CA LEU A 78 28.96 -29.53 0.55
C LEU A 78 27.66 -29.57 1.35
N CYS A 79 27.72 -29.50 2.67
CA CYS A 79 26.56 -29.48 3.57
C CYS A 79 26.88 -28.85 4.92
N ARG A 80 25.83 -28.46 5.67
CA ARG A 80 25.95 -27.90 7.03
C ARG A 80 26.63 -28.84 8.03
N GLN A 81 26.52 -30.15 7.81
CA GLN A 81 27.14 -31.19 8.63
C GLN A 81 28.57 -31.53 8.18
N LEU A 82 29.10 -30.82 7.17
CA LEU A 82 30.48 -30.96 6.67
C LEU A 82 30.85 -32.38 6.25
N HIS A 83 29.89 -33.18 5.75
CA HIS A 83 30.13 -34.56 5.34
C HIS A 83 31.20 -34.71 4.24
N PHE A 84 31.27 -33.72 3.35
CA PHE A 84 32.23 -33.70 2.24
C PHE A 84 32.58 -32.25 1.88
N VAL A 85 33.73 -32.09 1.23
CA VAL A 85 34.19 -30.79 0.72
C VAL A 85 34.58 -30.86 -0.77
N LEU A 86 34.77 -29.71 -1.40
CA LEU A 86 35.43 -29.52 -2.68
C LEU A 86 36.78 -28.84 -2.45
N CYS A 87 37.87 -29.37 -3.01
CA CYS A 87 39.15 -28.64 -3.01
C CYS A 87 39.11 -27.53 -4.07
N SER A 88 39.95 -26.51 -3.89
CA SER A 88 39.98 -25.34 -4.77
C SER A 88 40.18 -25.69 -6.26
N ALA A 89 41.05 -26.67 -6.54
CA ALA A 89 41.28 -27.13 -7.92
C ALA A 89 40.03 -27.78 -8.54
N CYS A 90 39.30 -28.60 -7.77
CA CYS A 90 38.04 -29.17 -8.25
C CYS A 90 36.92 -28.12 -8.34
N THR A 91 36.93 -27.08 -7.50
CA THR A 91 36.00 -25.96 -7.63
C THR A 91 36.25 -25.21 -8.95
N GLU A 92 37.48 -24.83 -9.25
CA GLU A 92 37.85 -24.18 -10.53
C GLU A 92 37.46 -25.02 -11.74
N TYR A 93 37.78 -26.31 -11.69
CA TYR A 93 37.43 -27.25 -12.74
C TYR A 93 35.91 -27.40 -12.95
N LEU A 94 35.11 -27.26 -11.89
CA LEU A 94 33.65 -27.30 -11.99
C LEU A 94 33.08 -25.98 -12.55
N ASP A 95 33.69 -24.85 -12.22
CA ASP A 95 33.27 -23.52 -12.68
C ASP A 95 33.51 -23.36 -14.20
N GLU A 96 34.59 -23.93 -14.74
CA GLU A 96 34.93 -23.86 -16.18
C GLU A 96 34.09 -24.78 -17.09
N ARG A 97 33.24 -25.65 -16.55
CA ARG A 97 32.44 -26.61 -17.33
C ARG A 97 31.17 -25.99 -17.92
N THR A 98 30.93 -26.24 -19.21
CA THR A 98 29.69 -25.82 -19.92
C THR A 98 28.43 -26.56 -19.47
N ASN A 99 28.55 -27.78 -18.95
CA ASN A 99 27.43 -28.55 -18.36
C ASN A 99 27.42 -28.39 -16.83
N LYS A 100 26.60 -27.48 -16.31
CA LYS A 100 26.49 -27.11 -14.88
C LYS A 100 25.72 -28.14 -14.03
N GLY A 101 26.15 -29.40 -14.03
CA GLY A 101 25.62 -30.42 -13.11
C GLY A 101 26.02 -30.11 -11.66
N GLU A 102 25.04 -29.95 -10.76
CA GLU A 102 25.29 -29.57 -9.36
C GLU A 102 25.85 -30.76 -8.56
N VAL A 103 27.08 -30.62 -8.04
CA VAL A 103 27.67 -31.61 -7.12
C VAL A 103 26.97 -31.49 -5.77
N THR A 104 26.22 -32.49 -5.32
CA THR A 104 25.49 -32.45 -4.05
C THR A 104 26.11 -33.37 -3.01
N CYS A 105 25.94 -33.05 -1.73
CA CYS A 105 26.29 -33.97 -0.65
C CYS A 105 25.39 -35.23 -0.73
N PRO A 106 25.92 -36.45 -0.92
CA PRO A 106 25.12 -37.67 -1.06
C PRO A 106 24.20 -37.93 0.13
N TYR A 107 24.60 -37.50 1.32
CA TYR A 107 23.88 -37.70 2.57
C TYR A 107 22.74 -36.70 2.82
N CYS A 108 22.88 -35.45 2.35
CA CYS A 108 21.96 -34.37 2.70
C CYS A 108 21.08 -33.95 1.52
N LYS A 109 21.53 -34.16 0.27
CA LYS A 109 20.86 -33.71 -0.96
C LYS A 109 20.39 -32.25 -0.93
N GLU A 110 21.10 -31.39 -0.20
CA GLU A 110 20.83 -29.96 -0.09
C GLU A 110 21.17 -29.25 -1.41
N LYS A 111 20.31 -28.32 -1.87
CA LYS A 111 20.57 -27.46 -3.05
C LYS A 111 21.48 -26.29 -2.64
N LYS A 112 22.55 -26.05 -3.40
CA LYS A 112 23.67 -25.14 -3.06
C LYS A 112 23.52 -23.71 -3.58
N ASN A 113 22.75 -23.51 -4.64
CA ASN A 113 22.68 -22.23 -5.35
C ASN A 113 21.78 -21.18 -4.68
N ASP A 114 21.29 -21.43 -3.47
CA ASP A 114 20.61 -20.40 -2.69
C ASP A 114 21.64 -19.54 -1.95
N LYS A 115 21.52 -18.22 -2.11
CA LYS A 115 22.34 -17.24 -1.38
C LYS A 115 22.21 -17.41 0.14
N ALA A 116 21.03 -17.78 0.63
CA ALA A 116 20.79 -18.05 2.05
C ALA A 116 21.60 -19.25 2.55
N TYR A 117 21.74 -20.29 1.73
CA TYR A 117 22.50 -21.48 2.05
C TYR A 117 23.99 -21.19 2.21
N GLN A 118 24.55 -20.38 1.31
CA GLN A 118 25.96 -19.96 1.38
C GLN A 118 26.24 -19.09 2.61
N GLU A 119 25.29 -18.23 2.99
CA GLU A 119 25.38 -17.45 4.23
C GLU A 119 25.35 -18.34 5.49
N GLU A 120 24.49 -19.35 5.53
CA GLU A 120 24.43 -20.31 6.63
C GLU A 120 25.70 -21.15 6.75
N ILE A 121 26.25 -21.64 5.63
CA ILE A 121 27.54 -22.33 5.62
C ILE A 121 28.61 -21.40 6.19
N ARG A 122 28.67 -20.14 5.75
CA ARG A 122 29.64 -19.17 6.28
C ARG A 122 29.50 -19.00 7.81
N ALA A 123 28.29 -18.96 8.34
CA ALA A 123 28.05 -18.90 9.77
C ALA A 123 28.56 -20.16 10.51
N VAL A 124 28.36 -21.35 9.93
CA VAL A 124 28.95 -22.61 10.43
C VAL A 124 30.47 -22.53 10.40
N LEU A 125 31.08 -22.03 9.32
CA LEU A 125 32.53 -21.92 9.21
C LEU A 125 33.14 -20.99 10.26
N VAL A 126 32.52 -19.84 10.52
CA VAL A 126 32.93 -18.92 11.60
C VAL A 126 32.84 -19.61 12.98
N SER A 127 31.91 -20.55 13.16
CA SER A 127 31.78 -21.32 14.39
C SER A 127 32.94 -22.27 14.68
N LEU A 128 33.69 -22.66 13.64
CA LEU A 128 34.83 -23.59 13.73
C LEU A 128 36.17 -22.90 14.02
N MET A 129 36.25 -21.59 13.80
CA MET A 129 37.44 -20.79 14.11
C MET A 129 37.61 -20.65 15.63
N PRO A 130 38.86 -20.52 16.15
CA PRO A 130 39.09 -20.25 17.57
C PRO A 130 38.37 -18.98 18.03
N GLN A 131 37.55 -19.09 19.08
CA GLN A 131 36.69 -17.99 19.55
C GLN A 131 37.10 -17.53 20.94
N GLN A 132 37.24 -16.21 21.10
CA GLN A 132 37.27 -15.58 22.41
C GLN A 132 35.84 -15.27 22.86
N THR A 133 35.46 -15.66 24.08
CA THR A 133 34.18 -15.24 24.66
C THR A 133 34.43 -14.04 25.57
N LEU A 134 33.71 -12.94 25.35
CA LEU A 134 33.80 -11.75 26.20
C LEU A 134 32.61 -11.67 27.15
N THR A 135 32.86 -11.28 28.40
CA THR A 135 31.82 -10.98 29.39
C THR A 135 31.21 -9.59 29.18
N SER A 136 31.99 -8.63 28.66
CA SER A 136 31.50 -7.31 28.29
C SER A 136 32.30 -6.70 27.15
N ILE A 137 31.63 -5.90 26.32
CA ILE A 137 32.22 -5.14 25.22
C ILE A 137 31.52 -3.78 25.11
N GLU A 138 32.27 -2.71 24.88
CA GLU A 138 31.73 -1.39 24.52
C GLU A 138 31.87 -1.22 23.01
N LEU A 139 30.75 -1.04 22.31
CA LEU A 139 30.74 -0.88 20.86
C LEU A 139 30.82 0.61 20.52
N ARG A 140 31.88 0.97 19.82
CA ARG A 140 32.21 2.31 19.32
C ARG A 140 32.43 2.26 17.80
N PRO A 141 32.42 3.40 17.10
CA PRO A 141 32.63 3.42 15.65
C PRO A 141 34.01 2.93 15.22
N ASP A 142 34.99 2.94 16.12
CA ASP A 142 36.37 2.48 15.95
C ASP A 142 36.63 1.11 16.61
N THR A 143 35.59 0.39 17.04
CA THR A 143 35.76 -0.94 17.61
C THR A 143 36.31 -1.91 16.57
N GLU A 144 37.45 -2.53 16.91
CA GLU A 144 38.07 -3.62 16.16
C GLU A 144 38.34 -4.80 17.09
N VAL A 145 38.16 -6.01 16.59
CA VAL A 145 38.52 -7.26 17.29
C VAL A 145 39.74 -7.87 16.60
N LYS A 146 40.66 -8.47 17.36
CA LYS A 146 41.86 -9.11 16.78
C LYS A 146 41.61 -10.55 16.32
N THR A 147 40.65 -11.22 16.96
CA THR A 147 40.27 -12.62 16.72
C THR A 147 38.75 -12.73 16.73
N VAL A 148 38.22 -13.85 16.25
CA VAL A 148 36.77 -14.13 16.31
C VAL A 148 36.29 -14.03 17.75
N THR A 149 35.33 -13.14 17.99
CA THR A 149 34.81 -12.84 19.33
C THR A 149 33.36 -13.27 19.40
N ARG A 150 33.06 -14.28 20.22
CA ARG A 150 31.70 -14.76 20.46
C ARG A 150 31.02 -13.92 21.54
N LEU A 151 29.83 -13.44 21.21
CA LEU A 151 28.90 -12.78 22.12
C LEU A 151 27.75 -13.74 22.44
N THR A 152 27.43 -13.86 23.71
CA THR A 152 26.35 -14.70 24.22
C THR A 152 25.25 -13.83 24.84
N ARG A 153 24.15 -14.46 25.27
CA ARG A 153 23.04 -13.77 25.93
C ARG A 153 23.43 -13.13 27.25
N GLU A 154 24.51 -13.62 27.86
CA GLU A 154 25.10 -13.09 29.10
C GLU A 154 26.12 -11.98 28.82
N THR A 155 26.60 -11.84 27.58
CA THR A 155 27.58 -10.81 27.25
C THR A 155 26.95 -9.41 27.34
N LYS A 156 27.58 -8.53 28.13
CA LYS A 156 27.16 -7.14 28.29
C LYS A 156 27.71 -6.25 27.18
N VAL A 157 26.84 -5.79 26.29
CA VAL A 157 27.15 -4.84 25.22
C VAL A 157 26.78 -3.43 25.68
N VAL A 158 27.76 -2.53 25.73
CA VAL A 158 27.54 -1.13 26.09
C VAL A 158 27.49 -0.26 24.83
N LEU A 159 26.43 0.53 24.71
CA LEU A 159 26.27 1.57 23.67
C LEU A 159 26.26 2.96 24.33
N SER A 160 27.06 3.89 23.82
CA SER A 160 27.16 5.23 24.36
C SER A 160 27.59 6.24 23.30
N ASN A 161 26.75 7.25 23.04
CA ASN A 161 27.03 8.32 22.08
C ASN A 161 27.37 7.81 20.68
N VAL A 162 26.59 6.84 20.20
CA VAL A 162 26.76 6.21 18.89
C VAL A 162 25.47 6.21 18.10
N THR A 163 25.61 6.24 16.77
CA THR A 163 24.53 5.89 15.85
C THR A 163 24.62 4.40 15.54
N VAL A 164 23.51 3.67 15.60
CA VAL A 164 23.44 2.23 15.36
C VAL A 164 22.33 1.94 14.35
N SER A 165 22.62 1.07 13.38
CA SER A 165 21.59 0.60 12.46
C SER A 165 20.58 -0.31 13.16
N ASP A 166 19.30 -0.23 12.80
CA ASP A 166 18.22 -1.11 13.25
C ASP A 166 18.59 -2.61 13.17
N ALA A 167 19.14 -3.05 12.05
CA ALA A 167 19.54 -4.44 11.82
C ALA A 167 20.54 -4.95 12.86
N LEU A 168 21.48 -4.09 13.31
CA LEU A 168 22.41 -4.43 14.37
C LEU A 168 21.75 -4.28 15.75
N PHE A 169 21.11 -3.15 16.01
CA PHE A 169 20.53 -2.83 17.30
C PHE A 169 19.55 -3.91 17.78
N PHE A 170 18.60 -4.32 16.94
CA PHE A 170 17.61 -5.32 17.31
C PHE A 170 18.20 -6.71 17.51
N LYS A 171 19.24 -7.08 16.76
CA LYS A 171 19.94 -8.33 16.98
C LYS A 171 20.76 -8.32 18.26
N LEU A 172 21.37 -7.19 18.63
CA LEU A 172 22.00 -7.01 19.94
C LEU A 172 20.97 -7.18 21.06
N MET A 173 19.83 -6.49 20.94
CA MET A 173 18.73 -6.57 21.92
C MET A 173 18.19 -7.99 22.08
N ALA A 174 18.15 -8.78 21.01
CA ALA A 174 17.65 -10.16 21.00
C ALA A 174 18.64 -11.20 21.56
N ARG A 175 19.95 -10.92 21.50
CA ARG A 175 21.00 -11.94 21.69
C ARG A 175 22.06 -11.60 22.73
N THR A 176 22.01 -10.42 23.35
CA THR A 176 23.00 -9.96 24.36
C THR A 176 22.32 -9.16 25.47
N VAL A 177 23.06 -8.81 26.54
CA VAL A 177 22.62 -7.82 27.53
C VAL A 177 23.04 -6.43 27.06
N VAL A 178 22.10 -5.60 26.63
CA VAL A 178 22.40 -4.25 26.11
C VAL A 178 22.26 -3.21 27.20
N THR A 179 23.29 -2.37 27.39
CA THR A 179 23.26 -1.22 28.30
C THR A 179 23.49 0.06 27.51
N ILE A 180 22.52 0.98 27.53
CA ILE A 180 22.67 2.32 26.96
C ILE A 180 23.13 3.26 28.07
N ARG A 181 24.37 3.75 27.99
CA ARG A 181 24.96 4.58 29.05
C ARG A 181 24.56 6.06 28.94
N ASN A 182 24.52 6.59 27.72
CA ASN A 182 24.17 7.98 27.42
C ASN A 182 23.01 7.99 26.42
N LYS A 183 23.19 8.64 25.26
CA LYS A 183 22.24 8.66 24.16
C LYS A 183 22.76 7.82 22.99
N ILE A 184 21.85 7.21 22.23
CA ILE A 184 22.16 6.61 20.93
C ILE A 184 21.21 7.17 19.87
N SER A 185 21.61 7.09 18.61
CA SER A 185 20.72 7.31 17.47
C SER A 185 20.45 5.99 16.75
N LEU A 186 19.18 5.65 16.51
CA LEU A 186 18.74 4.50 15.75
C LEU A 186 18.41 4.93 14.32
N VAL A 187 19.08 4.35 13.34
CA VAL A 187 18.86 4.61 11.91
C VAL A 187 18.50 3.33 11.19
N GLY A 188 17.78 3.43 10.08
CA GLY A 188 17.55 2.28 9.21
C GLY A 188 18.84 1.80 8.54
N HIS A 189 18.98 0.50 8.37
CA HIS A 189 20.10 -0.10 7.63
C HIS A 189 19.89 0.08 6.12
N GLY A 190 20.85 0.72 5.44
CA GLY A 190 20.85 0.86 3.99
C GLY A 190 21.74 -0.19 3.33
N ASP A 191 21.28 -0.81 2.24
CA ASP A 191 22.03 -1.81 1.46
C ASP A 191 23.43 -1.37 1.01
N ALA A 192 23.66 -0.06 0.92
CA ALA A 192 24.92 0.56 0.50
C ALA A 192 25.81 1.02 1.67
N LEU A 193 25.42 0.76 2.92
CA LEU A 193 26.19 1.20 4.10
C LEU A 193 27.18 0.10 4.53
N ASP A 194 28.47 0.36 4.37
CA ASP A 194 29.58 -0.43 4.93
C ASP A 194 29.73 -0.25 6.46
N TRP A 195 28.72 0.30 7.14
CA TRP A 195 28.77 0.57 8.57
C TRP A 195 27.42 0.30 9.24
N CYS A 196 27.49 -0.22 10.47
CA CYS A 196 26.34 -0.46 11.34
C CYS A 196 26.43 0.29 12.67
N ILE A 197 27.61 0.87 12.97
CA ILE A 197 27.87 1.77 14.11
C ILE A 197 28.60 3.00 13.57
N GLY A 198 28.21 4.19 14.00
CA GLY A 198 28.77 5.46 13.57
C GLY A 198 28.80 6.48 14.71
N GLU A 199 29.38 7.64 14.47
CA GLU A 199 29.32 8.76 15.43
C GLU A 199 27.86 9.16 15.66
N LEU A 200 27.56 9.73 16.83
CA LEU A 200 26.22 10.24 17.12
C LEU A 200 25.81 11.31 16.10
N ASP A 201 24.53 11.35 15.73
CA ASP A 201 23.95 12.30 14.76
C ASP A 201 24.47 12.18 13.32
N LEU A 202 25.14 11.07 13.00
CA LEU A 202 25.55 10.78 11.62
C LEU A 202 24.31 10.54 10.76
N ALA A 203 23.90 11.56 10.02
CA ALA A 203 22.74 11.51 9.15
C ALA A 203 23.06 10.68 7.88
N PRO A 204 22.33 9.58 7.61
CA PRO A 204 22.45 8.90 6.33
C PRO A 204 22.00 9.82 5.20
N LYS A 205 22.66 9.75 4.03
CA LYS A 205 22.36 10.59 2.85
C LYS A 205 20.94 10.40 2.28
N LYS A 206 20.19 9.39 2.74
CA LYS A 206 18.84 9.07 2.25
C LYS A 206 17.91 8.77 3.43
N PRO A 207 16.60 8.99 3.25
CA PRO A 207 15.57 8.55 4.18
C PRO A 207 15.72 7.08 4.55
N THR A 208 15.98 6.81 5.82
CA THR A 208 16.13 5.46 6.34
C THR A 208 14.85 5.02 7.03
N ARG A 209 14.28 3.90 6.55
CA ARG A 209 13.19 3.19 7.20
C ARG A 209 13.78 2.28 8.28
N VAL A 210 13.27 2.37 9.50
CA VAL A 210 13.60 1.41 10.57
C VAL A 210 12.64 0.24 10.47
N TYR A 211 13.18 -0.98 10.37
CA TYR A 211 12.43 -2.22 10.28
C TYR A 211 12.59 -3.06 11.55
N ILE A 212 11.46 -3.54 12.07
CA ILE A 212 11.40 -4.38 13.26
C ILE A 212 10.67 -5.66 12.88
N GLY A 213 11.43 -6.75 12.79
CA GLY A 213 10.93 -8.04 12.31
C GLY A 213 10.32 -8.92 13.40
N GLU A 214 10.32 -10.22 13.10
CA GLU A 214 9.81 -11.28 13.96
C GLU A 214 10.92 -11.80 14.90
N TYR A 215 10.54 -12.18 16.11
CA TYR A 215 11.44 -12.72 17.13
C TYR A 215 10.92 -14.04 17.71
N THR A 216 11.82 -14.93 18.12
CA THR A 216 11.43 -16.12 18.89
C THR A 216 11.03 -15.75 20.32
N SER A 217 10.27 -16.60 21.03
CA SER A 217 9.92 -16.36 22.44
C SER A 217 11.13 -16.13 23.33
N GLN A 218 12.25 -16.79 23.02
CA GLN A 218 13.51 -16.64 23.77
C GLN A 218 14.19 -15.29 23.49
N GLU A 219 14.14 -14.80 22.24
CA GLU A 219 14.63 -13.46 21.88
C GLU A 219 13.74 -12.37 22.47
N MET A 220 12.42 -12.52 22.41
CA MET A 220 11.46 -11.60 23.03
C MET A 220 11.74 -11.42 24.53
N LYS A 221 11.98 -12.51 25.26
CA LYS A 221 12.35 -12.44 26.69
C LYS A 221 13.63 -11.62 26.91
N GLN A 222 14.64 -11.82 26.06
CA GLN A 222 15.89 -11.07 26.16
C GLN A 222 15.68 -9.58 25.88
N ILE A 223 14.92 -9.25 24.83
CA ILE A 223 14.59 -7.87 24.46
C ILE A 223 13.87 -7.18 25.62
N TYR A 224 12.89 -7.84 26.24
CA TYR A 224 12.14 -7.28 27.35
C TYR A 224 13.03 -6.97 28.56
N GLU A 225 13.92 -7.88 28.95
CA GLU A 225 14.89 -7.60 30.03
C GLU A 225 15.79 -6.42 29.69
N ASN A 226 16.27 -6.33 28.44
CA ASN A 226 17.06 -5.19 28.00
C ASN A 226 16.25 -3.87 28.08
N THR A 227 15.01 -3.84 27.59
CA THR A 227 14.17 -2.63 27.58
C THR A 227 13.92 -2.06 28.98
N LYS A 228 13.84 -2.90 30.02
CA LYS A 228 13.67 -2.45 31.42
C LYS A 228 14.84 -1.61 31.92
N THR A 229 16.04 -1.83 31.38
CA THR A 229 17.27 -1.14 31.81
C THR A 229 17.55 0.13 31.03
N ILE A 230 16.79 0.38 29.96
CA ILE A 230 16.97 1.55 29.09
C ILE A 230 16.31 2.77 29.74
N SER A 231 17.05 3.86 29.87
CA SER A 231 16.52 5.11 30.41
C SER A 231 15.62 5.83 29.39
N ARG A 232 14.66 6.62 29.89
CA ARG A 232 13.80 7.44 29.04
C ARG A 232 14.62 8.42 28.19
N ASN A 233 14.19 8.67 26.96
CA ASN A 233 14.82 9.59 26.00
C ASN A 233 16.29 9.26 25.67
N SER A 234 16.72 8.00 25.85
CA SER A 234 18.10 7.57 25.54
C SER A 234 18.27 7.09 24.10
N ILE A 235 17.17 6.84 23.38
CA ILE A 235 17.17 6.40 21.99
C ILE A 235 16.58 7.50 21.11
N GLN A 236 17.35 8.04 20.19
CA GLN A 236 16.84 8.93 19.15
C GLN A 236 16.54 8.16 17.88
N ILE A 237 15.28 8.08 17.47
CA ILE A 237 14.95 7.37 16.22
C ILE A 237 15.05 8.37 15.06
N ASN A 238 16.11 8.26 14.26
CA ASN A 238 16.33 9.10 13.09
C ASN A 238 15.87 8.35 11.83
N ALA A 239 14.54 8.31 11.64
CA ALA A 239 13.89 7.61 10.54
C ALA A 239 12.65 8.36 10.06
N GLU A 240 12.39 8.32 8.75
CA GLU A 240 11.12 8.84 8.20
C GLU A 240 9.96 7.89 8.47
N GLU A 241 10.24 6.58 8.44
CA GLU A 241 9.26 5.53 8.64
C GLU A 241 9.80 4.48 9.62
N ILE A 242 8.95 4.09 10.57
CA ILE A 242 9.14 2.88 11.38
C ILE A 242 8.13 1.84 10.93
N PHE A 243 8.62 0.68 10.53
CA PHE A 243 7.79 -0.47 10.19
C PHE A 243 8.05 -1.61 11.18
N ALA A 244 6.99 -2.08 11.83
CA ALA A 244 7.06 -3.24 12.70
C ALA A 244 6.09 -4.33 12.21
N LYS A 245 6.58 -5.56 12.17
CA LYS A 245 5.84 -6.73 11.69
C LYS A 245 5.64 -7.72 12.82
N GLU A 246 4.48 -8.37 12.86
CA GLU A 246 4.15 -9.45 13.77
C GLU A 246 4.46 -9.08 15.23
N ASN A 247 5.23 -9.91 15.96
CA ASN A 247 5.58 -9.65 17.36
C ASN A 247 6.67 -8.58 17.54
N GLY A 248 7.28 -8.11 16.45
CA GLY A 248 8.08 -6.88 16.44
C GLY A 248 7.28 -5.65 16.82
N ILE A 249 5.95 -5.67 16.67
CA ILE A 249 5.06 -4.61 17.15
C ILE A 249 5.17 -4.47 18.67
N CYS A 250 5.19 -5.57 19.41
CA CYS A 250 5.35 -5.56 20.87
C CYS A 250 6.71 -4.97 21.26
N VAL A 251 7.78 -5.35 20.56
CA VAL A 251 9.13 -4.81 20.76
C VAL A 251 9.15 -3.30 20.58
N LEU A 252 8.57 -2.81 19.49
CA LEU A 252 8.49 -1.38 19.20
C LEU A 252 7.76 -0.62 20.31
N LEU A 253 6.58 -1.11 20.73
CA LEU A 253 5.75 -0.43 21.72
C LEU A 253 6.42 -0.36 23.10
N LYS A 254 7.17 -1.39 23.50
CA LYS A 254 7.98 -1.33 24.75
C LYS A 254 9.13 -0.32 24.61
N LEU A 255 9.81 -0.30 23.47
CA LEU A 255 10.92 0.62 23.21
C LEU A 255 10.50 2.09 23.10
N PHE A 256 9.28 2.39 22.66
CA PHE A 256 8.80 3.77 22.53
C PHE A 256 8.80 4.55 23.85
N SER A 257 8.68 3.88 24.99
CA SER A 257 8.83 4.51 26.31
C SER A 257 10.23 5.13 26.53
N SER A 258 11.22 4.70 25.75
CA SER A 258 12.64 5.07 25.84
C SER A 258 13.12 5.96 24.70
N ALA A 259 12.31 6.14 23.66
CA ALA A 259 12.67 6.92 22.49
C ALA A 259 12.42 8.43 22.70
N ASP A 260 13.23 9.28 22.07
CA ASP A 260 12.93 10.72 21.96
C ASP A 260 11.97 11.02 20.81
N GLY A 261 11.23 12.10 20.96
CA GLY A 261 9.93 12.23 20.31
C GLY A 261 9.92 12.89 18.96
N HIS A 262 10.02 12.12 17.88
CA HIS A 262 9.33 12.41 16.60
C HIS A 262 9.40 11.20 15.64
N THR A 263 8.26 10.68 15.20
CA THR A 263 8.20 9.62 14.16
C THR A 263 7.28 10.11 13.04
N PRO A 264 7.76 10.45 11.84
CA PRO A 264 6.88 10.97 10.80
C PRO A 264 5.84 9.94 10.32
N TYR A 265 6.22 8.67 10.19
CA TYR A 265 5.33 7.61 9.73
C TYR A 265 5.51 6.29 10.51
N LEU A 266 4.41 5.74 11.01
CA LEU A 266 4.37 4.45 11.68
C LEU A 266 3.51 3.45 10.89
N SER A 267 4.06 2.28 10.60
CA SER A 267 3.34 1.19 9.94
C SER A 267 3.47 -0.11 10.74
N LEU A 268 2.34 -0.68 11.16
CA LEU A 268 2.26 -1.93 11.93
C LEU A 268 1.47 -2.97 11.16
N GLU A 269 2.00 -4.19 11.04
CA GLU A 269 1.36 -5.28 10.30
C GLU A 269 1.46 -6.59 11.10
N SER A 270 0.33 -7.26 11.32
CA SER A 270 0.32 -8.57 11.98
C SER A 270 -0.66 -9.51 11.29
N SER A 271 -0.18 -10.66 10.83
CA SER A 271 -1.00 -11.70 10.21
C SER A 271 -1.63 -12.65 11.23
N LYS A 272 -1.08 -12.72 12.45
CA LYS A 272 -1.60 -13.57 13.53
C LYS A 272 -1.94 -12.77 14.77
N LYS A 273 -3.00 -13.19 15.48
CA LYS A 273 -3.43 -12.59 16.75
C LYS A 273 -2.39 -12.82 17.86
N GLU A 274 -1.84 -14.02 17.92
CA GLU A 274 -0.86 -14.49 18.91
C GLU A 274 0.35 -13.54 19.03
N HIS A 275 0.77 -12.96 17.91
CA HIS A 275 1.91 -12.05 17.85
C HIS A 275 1.71 -10.73 18.60
N ILE A 276 0.45 -10.30 18.77
CA ILE A 276 0.10 -9.04 19.42
C ILE A 276 -0.84 -9.25 20.61
N GLU A 277 -1.03 -10.50 21.04
CA GLU A 277 -2.04 -10.85 22.04
C GLU A 277 -1.78 -10.18 23.40
N GLU A 278 -0.50 -9.99 23.76
CA GLU A 278 -0.08 -9.24 24.95
C GLU A 278 -0.68 -7.83 24.95
N ILE A 279 -0.60 -7.13 23.81
CA ILE A 279 -1.10 -5.75 23.65
C ILE A 279 -2.62 -5.70 23.73
N LEU A 280 -3.29 -6.69 23.13
CA LEU A 280 -4.76 -6.74 23.12
C LEU A 280 -5.33 -6.98 24.52
N LYS A 281 -4.61 -7.75 25.36
CA LYS A 281 -4.97 -8.07 26.76
C LYS A 281 -4.65 -6.93 27.74
N GLU A 282 -3.75 -6.01 27.39
CA GLU A 282 -3.36 -4.91 28.26
C GLU A 282 -4.53 -3.92 28.44
N GLU A 283 -5.03 -3.76 29.67
CA GLU A 283 -6.15 -2.85 29.97
C GLU A 283 -5.71 -1.37 29.94
N SER A 284 -4.44 -1.10 30.23
CA SER A 284 -3.89 0.24 30.17
C SER A 284 -3.71 0.69 28.73
N ASN A 285 -4.18 1.91 28.42
CA ASN A 285 -3.85 2.57 27.17
C ASN A 285 -2.33 2.64 27.02
N LEU A 286 -1.83 2.19 25.87
CA LEU A 286 -0.41 2.27 25.57
C LEU A 286 0.01 3.73 25.56
N SER A 287 1.19 3.97 26.14
CA SER A 287 1.81 5.30 26.19
C SER A 287 1.92 5.85 24.76
N TRP A 288 1.29 7.01 24.56
CA TRP A 288 1.26 7.89 23.40
C TRP A 288 2.10 7.54 22.15
N ILE A 289 1.41 7.48 20.99
CA ILE A 289 2.01 7.53 19.63
C ILE A 289 1.72 8.88 18.93
N GLY A 290 1.38 9.97 19.60
CA GLY A 290 1.27 11.24 18.86
C GLY A 290 2.60 11.94 18.64
N TRP A 291 3.55 11.13 18.20
CA TRP A 291 4.63 11.56 17.34
C TRP A 291 4.32 11.19 15.88
N ALA A 292 3.46 10.20 15.62
CA ALA A 292 3.11 9.72 14.28
C ALA A 292 2.15 10.65 13.54
N LYS A 293 2.70 11.47 12.64
CA LYS A 293 1.90 12.24 11.69
C LYS A 293 1.06 11.31 10.81
N LYS A 294 1.63 10.16 10.45
CA LYS A 294 1.01 9.15 9.59
C LYS A 294 1.00 7.80 10.31
N LEU A 295 -0.13 7.10 10.30
CA LEU A 295 -0.33 5.78 10.90
C LEU A 295 -0.95 4.81 9.90
N SER A 296 -0.33 3.65 9.72
CA SER A 296 -0.85 2.54 8.91
C SER A 296 -0.91 1.26 9.73
N LEU A 297 -2.09 0.65 9.85
CA LEU A 297 -2.31 -0.61 10.54
C LEU A 297 -2.88 -1.65 9.58
N ALA A 298 -2.31 -2.84 9.56
CA ALA A 298 -2.72 -3.94 8.69
C ALA A 298 -2.88 -5.27 9.45
N GLY A 299 -3.91 -6.03 9.07
CA GLY A 299 -4.22 -7.32 9.70
C GLY A 299 -4.68 -7.15 11.16
N TYR A 300 -4.27 -8.07 12.04
CA TYR A 300 -4.56 -8.00 13.47
C TYR A 300 -4.03 -6.73 14.14
N ALA A 301 -3.04 -6.05 13.56
CA ALA A 301 -2.54 -4.77 14.10
C ALA A 301 -3.62 -3.68 14.14
N VAL A 302 -4.68 -3.78 13.33
CA VAL A 302 -5.84 -2.87 13.39
C VAL A 302 -6.50 -2.93 14.78
N GLY A 303 -6.58 -4.12 15.39
CA GLY A 303 -7.16 -4.31 16.73
C GLY A 303 -6.41 -3.59 17.86
N ILE A 304 -5.18 -3.14 17.62
CA ILE A 304 -4.40 -2.33 18.57
C ILE A 304 -4.88 -0.88 18.58
N PHE A 305 -5.53 -0.41 17.50
CA PHE A 305 -5.89 0.99 17.33
C PHE A 305 -6.62 1.63 18.54
N PRO A 306 -7.63 0.99 19.16
CA PRO A 306 -8.30 1.57 20.34
C PRO A 306 -7.39 1.72 21.56
N ARG A 307 -6.30 0.96 21.64
CA ARG A 307 -5.30 1.01 22.72
C ARG A 307 -4.29 2.14 22.53
N LEU A 308 -4.22 2.71 21.32
CA LEU A 308 -3.35 3.82 21.00
C LEU A 308 -4.02 5.11 21.49
N ARG A 309 -3.47 5.74 22.52
CA ARG A 309 -3.98 7.02 23.01
C ARG A 309 -3.82 8.07 21.91
N ILE A 310 -4.91 8.76 21.52
CA ILE A 310 -4.94 9.97 20.66
C ILE A 310 -5.40 11.17 21.53
N HIS A 311 -4.62 12.25 21.54
CA HIS A 311 -4.77 13.43 22.38
C HIS A 311 -5.73 14.35 21.66
N ALA A 312 -6.56 15.07 22.41
CA ALA A 312 -7.66 15.85 21.84
C ALA A 312 -7.19 16.88 20.81
N GLU A 313 -5.99 17.43 20.99
CA GLU A 313 -5.41 18.49 20.16
C GLU A 313 -4.57 17.97 18.97
N TYR A 314 -4.33 16.66 18.89
CA TYR A 314 -3.44 16.11 17.86
C TYR A 314 -4.16 15.95 16.52
N LYS A 315 -3.46 16.32 15.44
CA LYS A 315 -3.95 16.18 14.06
C LYS A 315 -3.18 15.07 13.36
N ILE A 316 -3.89 14.04 12.92
CA ILE A 316 -3.32 12.94 12.12
C ILE A 316 -3.31 13.37 10.65
N GLU A 317 -2.14 13.47 10.03
CA GLU A 317 -2.02 13.77 8.61
C GLU A 317 -2.56 12.63 7.74
N LYS A 318 -2.37 11.37 8.16
CA LYS A 318 -2.87 10.19 7.44
C LYS A 318 -3.12 8.99 8.36
N LEU A 319 -4.32 8.43 8.32
CA LEU A 319 -4.70 7.19 8.98
C LEU A 319 -5.12 6.15 7.94
N VAL A 320 -4.45 4.99 7.92
CA VAL A 320 -4.76 3.88 7.03
C VAL A 320 -5.03 2.62 7.86
N LEU A 321 -6.21 2.04 7.74
CA LEU A 321 -6.56 0.76 8.36
C LEU A 321 -6.89 -0.26 7.26
N ARG A 322 -6.26 -1.43 7.30
CA ARG A 322 -6.50 -2.52 6.34
C ARG A 322 -6.79 -3.82 7.08
N ALA A 323 -7.96 -4.38 6.84
CA ALA A 323 -8.32 -5.69 7.36
C ALA A 323 -8.86 -6.57 6.23
N GLU A 324 -8.14 -7.65 5.92
CA GLU A 324 -8.52 -8.60 4.86
C GLU A 324 -9.46 -9.71 5.37
N ASP A 325 -9.60 -9.84 6.69
CA ASP A 325 -10.51 -10.77 7.36
C ASP A 325 -11.22 -10.06 8.53
N SER A 326 -12.48 -10.43 8.80
CA SER A 326 -13.28 -9.85 9.90
C SER A 326 -12.71 -10.19 11.28
N CYS A 327 -11.99 -11.32 11.40
CA CYS A 327 -11.34 -11.71 12.66
C CYS A 327 -10.30 -10.67 13.14
N PHE A 328 -9.71 -9.90 12.22
CA PHE A 328 -8.74 -8.84 12.54
C PHE A 328 -9.37 -7.68 13.33
N ILE A 329 -10.68 -7.50 13.20
CA ILE A 329 -11.41 -6.36 13.80
C ILE A 329 -12.51 -6.81 14.76
N ALA A 330 -12.64 -8.11 15.03
CA ALA A 330 -13.73 -8.69 15.80
C ALA A 330 -13.93 -8.05 17.18
N GLU A 331 -12.85 -7.69 17.88
CA GLU A 331 -12.96 -6.99 19.17
C GLU A 331 -13.42 -5.53 19.02
N MET A 332 -13.05 -4.87 17.93
CA MET A 332 -13.46 -3.49 17.64
C MET A 332 -14.94 -3.41 17.27
N LEU A 333 -15.47 -4.42 16.58
CA LEU A 333 -16.89 -4.49 16.24
C LEU A 333 -17.79 -4.57 17.48
N LYS A 334 -17.31 -5.20 18.57
CA LYS A 334 -18.02 -5.25 19.86
C LYS A 334 -18.06 -3.90 20.58
N MET A 335 -17.25 -2.92 20.16
CA MET A 335 -17.22 -1.61 20.79
C MET A 335 -18.46 -0.79 20.45
N LYS A 336 -18.82 0.15 21.32
CA LYS A 336 -19.92 1.09 21.05
C LYS A 336 -19.55 2.04 19.91
N ASN A 337 -20.55 2.49 19.16
CA ASN A 337 -20.34 3.54 18.16
C ASN A 337 -19.80 4.81 18.81
N ASN A 338 -18.95 5.56 18.08
CA ASN A 338 -18.27 6.76 18.58
C ASN A 338 -17.41 6.54 19.86
N SER A 339 -16.93 5.33 20.12
CA SER A 339 -16.11 5.03 21.30
C SER A 339 -14.61 5.22 21.09
N ILE A 340 -14.13 5.20 19.84
CA ILE A 340 -12.71 5.32 19.50
C ILE A 340 -12.43 6.76 19.08
N TRP A 341 -11.85 7.56 19.97
CA TRP A 341 -11.48 8.94 19.65
C TRP A 341 -10.28 9.01 18.69
N VAL A 342 -10.45 9.66 17.53
CA VAL A 342 -9.38 9.82 16.52
C VAL A 342 -8.93 11.26 16.31
N GLY A 343 -9.54 12.23 17.01
CA GLY A 343 -9.17 13.64 16.89
C GLY A 343 -9.50 14.24 15.52
N GLN A 344 -8.59 15.07 15.00
CA GLN A 344 -8.67 15.59 13.63
C GLN A 344 -7.86 14.69 12.69
N VAL A 345 -8.47 14.25 11.59
CA VAL A 345 -7.83 13.37 10.61
C VAL A 345 -7.93 14.03 9.24
N LYS A 346 -6.77 14.31 8.66
CA LYS A 346 -6.63 14.96 7.36
C LYS A 346 -6.91 13.98 6.21
N ASN A 347 -6.38 12.76 6.29
CA ASN A 347 -6.64 11.71 5.29
C ASN A 347 -7.00 10.39 5.99
N LEU A 348 -8.17 9.84 5.71
CA LEU A 348 -8.61 8.54 6.26
C LEU A 348 -8.81 7.53 5.13
N LYS A 349 -8.13 6.38 5.22
CA LYS A 349 -8.29 5.26 4.29
C LYS A 349 -8.64 3.98 5.04
N LEU A 350 -9.84 3.45 4.80
CA LEU A 350 -10.29 2.17 5.35
C LEU A 350 -10.44 1.16 4.21
N LYS A 351 -9.79 -0.01 4.35
CA LYS A 351 -9.78 -1.05 3.31
C LYS A 351 -10.21 -2.42 3.85
N GLY A 352 -11.01 -3.12 3.05
CA GLY A 352 -11.58 -4.42 3.40
C GLY A 352 -12.56 -4.30 4.56
N TYR A 353 -12.51 -5.24 5.50
CA TYR A 353 -13.35 -5.22 6.71
C TYR A 353 -13.13 -3.99 7.58
N ALA A 354 -12.00 -3.28 7.47
CA ALA A 354 -11.73 -2.09 8.26
C ALA A 354 -12.74 -0.95 8.02
N VAL A 355 -13.50 -1.00 6.92
CA VAL A 355 -14.60 -0.09 6.64
C VAL A 355 -15.69 -0.16 7.74
N GLU A 356 -15.93 -1.34 8.33
CA GLU A 356 -16.90 -1.53 9.42
C GLU A 356 -16.48 -0.88 10.75
N ILE A 357 -15.24 -0.42 10.86
CA ILE A 357 -14.78 0.32 12.04
C ILE A 357 -15.25 1.78 11.99
N LEU A 358 -15.62 2.32 10.82
CA LEU A 358 -15.96 3.73 10.67
C LEU A 358 -17.00 4.22 11.71
N PRO A 359 -18.11 3.51 11.98
CA PRO A 359 -19.08 3.89 13.02
C PRO A 359 -18.50 3.94 14.44
N LYS A 360 -17.42 3.19 14.70
CA LYS A 360 -16.74 3.13 15.99
C LYS A 360 -15.82 4.34 16.21
N LEU A 361 -15.41 5.01 15.13
CA LEU A 361 -14.54 6.19 15.17
C LEU A 361 -15.32 7.45 15.56
N LYS A 362 -14.71 8.27 16.42
CA LYS A 362 -15.22 9.57 16.85
C LYS A 362 -14.23 10.66 16.46
N PHE A 363 -14.65 11.51 15.53
CA PHE A 363 -13.89 12.65 15.05
C PHE A 363 -14.14 13.89 15.92
N HIS A 364 -13.20 14.84 15.86
CA HIS A 364 -13.42 16.18 16.38
C HIS A 364 -14.58 16.88 15.65
N LYS A 365 -15.36 17.72 16.35
CA LYS A 365 -16.52 18.41 15.75
C LYS A 365 -16.15 19.29 14.56
N GLU A 366 -14.98 19.92 14.64
CA GLU A 366 -14.40 20.78 13.60
C GLU A 366 -13.43 20.00 12.68
N ASN A 367 -13.63 18.69 12.52
CA ASN A 367 -12.79 17.91 11.62
C ASN A 367 -12.97 18.39 10.17
N VAL A 368 -11.86 18.73 9.53
CA VAL A 368 -11.77 19.05 8.10
C VAL A 368 -10.83 18.04 7.48
N MET A 369 -11.40 17.09 6.74
CA MET A 369 -10.70 16.01 6.08
C MET A 369 -10.50 16.37 4.61
N GLU A 370 -9.28 16.22 4.10
CA GLU A 370 -9.00 16.35 2.66
C GLU A 370 -9.51 15.12 1.90
N GLU A 371 -9.28 13.90 2.42
CA GLU A 371 -9.64 12.65 1.72
C GLU A 371 -10.26 11.61 2.67
N LEU A 372 -11.45 11.11 2.32
CA LEU A 372 -12.09 9.93 2.90
C LEU A 372 -12.21 8.83 1.84
N LEU A 373 -11.36 7.79 1.93
CA LEU A 373 -11.38 6.65 1.02
C LEU A 373 -11.83 5.37 1.73
N LEU A 374 -12.96 4.80 1.29
CA LEU A 374 -13.50 3.54 1.78
C LEU A 374 -13.57 2.53 0.62
N ASN A 375 -12.88 1.39 0.76
CA ASN A 375 -12.88 0.35 -0.27
C ASN A 375 -13.06 -1.03 0.35
N ALA A 376 -14.15 -1.72 0.00
CA ALA A 376 -14.44 -3.06 0.48
C ALA A 376 -14.75 -4.00 -0.71
N ALA A 377 -13.71 -4.46 -1.42
CA ALA A 377 -13.88 -5.18 -2.68
C ALA A 377 -14.45 -6.60 -2.60
N TYR A 378 -14.41 -7.28 -1.45
CA TYR A 378 -14.68 -8.73 -1.38
C TYR A 378 -15.69 -9.16 -0.31
N PHE A 379 -16.37 -8.24 0.38
CA PHE A 379 -16.96 -8.56 1.69
C PHE A 379 -18.38 -8.03 1.91
N GLU A 380 -19.32 -8.93 2.21
CA GLU A 380 -20.63 -8.55 2.75
C GLU A 380 -20.47 -8.08 4.20
N TYR A 381 -21.12 -6.97 4.54
CA TYR A 381 -21.05 -6.38 5.87
C TYR A 381 -21.67 -7.25 6.94
N THR A 382 -21.28 -6.99 8.19
CA THR A 382 -22.13 -7.35 9.32
C THR A 382 -23.49 -6.64 9.27
N SER A 383 -24.53 -7.30 9.80
CA SER A 383 -25.88 -6.76 9.91
C SER A 383 -25.94 -5.40 10.63
N GLU A 384 -24.96 -5.09 11.49
CA GLU A 384 -24.92 -3.83 12.24
C GLU A 384 -24.94 -2.61 11.30
N MET A 385 -24.20 -2.66 10.19
CA MET A 385 -24.10 -1.52 9.28
C MET A 385 -25.38 -1.30 8.46
N GLU A 386 -26.11 -2.38 8.17
CA GLU A 386 -27.42 -2.32 7.50
C GLU A 386 -28.47 -1.69 8.42
N GLU A 387 -28.42 -2.02 9.72
CA GLU A 387 -29.35 -1.53 10.76
C GLU A 387 -29.10 -0.08 11.18
N MET A 388 -27.95 0.51 10.85
CA MET A 388 -27.64 1.88 11.22
C MET A 388 -28.63 2.89 10.64
N GLU A 389 -29.00 3.91 11.42
CA GLU A 389 -29.79 5.03 10.90
C GLU A 389 -28.99 5.86 9.90
N ASN A 390 -29.69 6.51 8.96
CA ASN A 390 -29.06 7.44 8.03
C ASN A 390 -28.50 8.65 8.80
N ARG A 391 -27.37 9.21 8.32
CA ARG A 391 -26.69 10.36 8.95
C ARG A 391 -26.26 10.12 10.40
N SER A 392 -25.96 8.88 10.77
CA SER A 392 -25.50 8.49 12.10
C SER A 392 -23.97 8.61 12.31
N ILE A 393 -23.19 8.66 11.22
CA ILE A 393 -21.72 8.74 11.26
C ILE A 393 -21.27 10.18 10.99
N LEU A 394 -20.85 10.91 12.03
CA LEU A 394 -20.36 12.28 11.89
C LEU A 394 -18.88 12.29 11.51
N VAL A 395 -18.54 12.76 10.30
CA VAL A 395 -17.16 12.83 9.80
C VAL A 395 -16.61 14.26 9.65
N GLY A 396 -17.49 15.27 9.71
CA GLY A 396 -17.11 16.70 9.59
C GLY A 396 -17.23 17.22 8.15
N LYS A 397 -16.28 18.08 7.75
CA LYS A 397 -16.10 18.52 6.35
C LYS A 397 -15.17 17.54 5.62
N VAL A 398 -15.46 17.20 4.38
CA VAL A 398 -14.71 16.25 3.55
C VAL A 398 -14.49 16.87 2.17
N GLY A 399 -13.22 17.05 1.80
CA GLY A 399 -12.79 17.57 0.50
C GLY A 399 -12.99 16.55 -0.63
N SER A 400 -12.60 15.29 -0.43
CA SER A 400 -12.80 14.21 -1.40
C SER A 400 -13.35 12.95 -0.73
N LEU A 401 -14.39 12.35 -1.32
CA LEU A 401 -15.04 11.14 -0.85
C LEU A 401 -15.01 10.06 -1.94
N ASP A 402 -14.25 9.00 -1.70
CA ASP A 402 -14.15 7.85 -2.59
C ASP A 402 -14.72 6.58 -1.93
N LEU A 403 -15.78 6.03 -2.51
CA LEU A 403 -16.43 4.80 -2.06
C LEU A 403 -16.40 3.74 -3.16
N ALA A 404 -15.90 2.55 -2.83
CA ALA A 404 -15.83 1.43 -3.76
C ALA A 404 -16.44 0.14 -3.22
N GLU A 405 -17.19 -0.54 -4.10
CA GLU A 405 -17.76 -1.87 -3.93
C GLU A 405 -18.69 -1.92 -2.71
N HIS A 406 -18.43 -2.81 -1.76
CA HIS A 406 -19.23 -2.88 -0.57
C HIS A 406 -19.16 -1.57 0.21
N ALA A 407 -18.19 -0.65 0.08
CA ALA A 407 -18.19 0.64 0.81
C ALA A 407 -19.46 1.51 0.64
N ILE A 408 -20.24 1.27 -0.40
CA ILE A 408 -21.30 2.17 -0.88
C ILE A 408 -22.50 2.35 0.07
N PRO A 409 -23.04 1.32 0.75
CA PRO A 409 -24.14 1.47 1.73
C PRO A 409 -23.81 2.38 2.91
N ILE A 410 -22.54 2.75 3.13
CA ILE A 410 -22.16 3.77 4.12
C ILE A 410 -22.59 5.17 3.69
N LEU A 411 -22.66 5.45 2.39
CA LEU A 411 -22.98 6.78 1.87
C LEU A 411 -24.18 7.46 2.55
N PRO A 412 -25.37 6.83 2.65
CA PRO A 412 -26.51 7.43 3.35
C PRO A 412 -26.33 7.52 4.89
N LYS A 413 -25.39 6.78 5.47
CA LYS A 413 -25.07 6.80 6.91
C LYS A 413 -24.14 7.94 7.28
N LEU A 414 -23.41 8.52 6.31
CA LEU A 414 -22.53 9.66 6.55
C LEU A 414 -23.32 10.94 6.84
N ARG A 415 -22.88 11.67 7.86
CA ARG A 415 -23.31 13.02 8.19
C ARG A 415 -22.16 13.98 7.92
N LEU A 416 -22.22 14.61 6.76
CA LEU A 416 -21.36 15.73 6.39
C LEU A 416 -21.89 17.04 6.99
N HIS A 417 -21.00 18.02 7.17
CA HIS A 417 -21.37 19.37 7.55
C HIS A 417 -22.33 20.00 6.51
N GLU A 418 -23.24 20.88 6.92
CA GLU A 418 -24.23 21.49 6.01
C GLU A 418 -23.58 22.33 4.91
N GLU A 419 -22.51 23.04 5.27
CA GLU A 419 -21.66 23.84 4.37
C GLU A 419 -20.52 23.02 3.73
N ASN A 420 -20.67 21.70 3.56
CA ASN A 420 -19.63 20.92 2.90
C ASN A 420 -19.55 21.30 1.42
N VAL A 421 -18.36 21.75 1.01
CA VAL A 421 -17.97 21.92 -0.39
C VAL A 421 -16.88 20.87 -0.64
N MET A 422 -17.17 19.94 -1.54
CA MET A 422 -16.35 18.78 -1.85
C MET A 422 -15.71 18.99 -3.24
N GLU A 423 -14.40 18.86 -3.30
CA GLU A 423 -13.63 18.83 -4.55
C GLU A 423 -14.03 17.62 -5.41
N GLY A 424 -14.28 16.45 -4.81
CA GLY A 424 -14.66 15.26 -5.59
C GLY A 424 -15.46 14.19 -4.84
N LEU A 425 -16.46 13.62 -5.52
CA LEU A 425 -17.21 12.43 -5.11
C LEU A 425 -17.00 11.30 -6.14
N GLY A 426 -16.28 10.25 -5.74
CA GLY A 426 -16.06 9.05 -6.56
C GLY A 426 -16.81 7.83 -6.01
N LEU A 427 -17.71 7.26 -6.82
CA LEU A 427 -18.44 6.03 -6.48
C LEU A 427 -18.18 4.95 -7.54
N ARG A 428 -17.68 3.78 -7.13
CA ARG A 428 -17.44 2.62 -8.02
C ARG A 428 -18.16 1.38 -7.52
N VAL A 429 -18.97 0.75 -8.36
CA VAL A 429 -19.65 -0.52 -8.04
C VAL A 429 -19.63 -1.47 -9.21
N THR A 430 -19.13 -2.69 -8.99
CA THR A 430 -19.13 -3.74 -10.02
C THR A 430 -20.31 -4.72 -9.92
N HIS A 431 -21.06 -4.72 -8.82
CA HIS A 431 -22.17 -5.67 -8.61
C HIS A 431 -23.43 -5.00 -8.02
N PRO A 432 -24.66 -5.33 -8.50
CA PRO A 432 -25.88 -4.59 -8.14
C PRO A 432 -26.26 -4.75 -6.67
N ARG A 433 -25.82 -5.82 -6.00
CA ARG A 433 -26.12 -6.06 -4.58
C ARG A 433 -25.68 -4.90 -3.68
N HIS A 434 -24.62 -4.18 -4.05
CA HIS A 434 -24.04 -3.09 -3.25
C HIS A 434 -24.86 -1.80 -3.28
N VAL A 435 -25.74 -1.64 -4.27
CA VAL A 435 -26.61 -0.45 -4.40
C VAL A 435 -28.06 -0.74 -4.02
N ARG A 436 -28.44 -2.01 -3.91
CA ARG A 436 -29.83 -2.47 -3.73
C ARG A 436 -30.62 -1.67 -2.69
N ASP A 437 -30.05 -1.43 -1.51
CA ASP A 437 -30.76 -0.75 -0.43
C ASP A 437 -30.78 0.77 -0.60
N ILE A 438 -29.76 1.34 -1.25
CA ILE A 438 -29.78 2.76 -1.68
C ILE A 438 -30.85 2.99 -2.74
N LEU A 439 -31.05 2.05 -3.67
CA LEU A 439 -32.05 2.21 -4.74
C LEU A 439 -33.49 2.23 -4.21
N LYS A 440 -33.75 1.61 -3.06
CA LYS A 440 -35.05 1.67 -2.36
C LYS A 440 -35.32 3.04 -1.71
N MET A 441 -34.29 3.88 -1.55
CA MET A 441 -34.46 5.21 -0.95
C MET A 441 -35.19 6.17 -1.90
N GLU A 442 -35.81 7.19 -1.34
CA GLU A 442 -36.42 8.26 -2.13
C GLU A 442 -35.36 9.02 -2.94
N ASN A 443 -35.77 9.59 -4.08
CA ASN A 443 -34.88 10.43 -4.87
C ASN A 443 -34.48 11.68 -4.08
N ARG A 444 -33.23 12.14 -4.25
CA ARG A 444 -32.66 13.30 -3.53
C ARG A 444 -32.68 13.18 -2.00
N SER A 445 -32.64 11.96 -1.47
CA SER A 445 -32.60 11.69 -0.03
C SER A 445 -31.19 11.69 0.56
N ILE A 446 -30.15 11.49 -0.26
CA ILE A 446 -28.74 11.44 0.18
C ILE A 446 -28.12 12.83 0.08
N GLN A 447 -27.83 13.46 1.23
CA GLN A 447 -27.21 14.79 1.28
C GLN A 447 -25.68 14.67 1.21
N ILE A 448 -25.08 15.22 0.14
CA ILE A 448 -23.63 15.19 -0.11
C ILE A 448 -22.94 16.57 -0.05
N GLY A 449 -23.71 17.66 0.07
CA GLY A 449 -23.18 19.03 0.00
C GLY A 449 -23.06 19.55 -1.43
N LYS A 450 -22.21 20.55 -1.65
CA LYS A 450 -21.79 20.98 -3.01
C LYS A 450 -20.62 20.11 -3.46
N VAL A 451 -20.59 19.75 -4.74
CA VAL A 451 -19.57 18.86 -5.31
C VAL A 451 -19.05 19.49 -6.61
N GLU A 452 -17.74 19.65 -6.71
CA GLU A 452 -17.06 20.14 -7.93
C GLU A 452 -16.93 19.01 -8.94
N ASP A 453 -16.36 17.86 -8.57
CA ASP A 453 -16.25 16.70 -9.47
C ASP A 453 -17.10 15.49 -9.02
N LEU A 454 -17.86 14.90 -9.94
CA LEU A 454 -18.69 13.71 -9.69
C LEU A 454 -18.33 12.58 -10.65
N TYR A 455 -17.76 11.49 -10.12
CA TYR A 455 -17.36 10.30 -10.87
C TYR A 455 -18.20 9.08 -10.43
N LEU A 456 -19.01 8.52 -11.34
CA LEU A 456 -19.82 7.33 -11.09
C LEU A 456 -19.46 6.21 -12.08
N GLU A 457 -19.00 5.06 -11.56
CA GLU A 457 -18.58 3.91 -12.38
C GLU A 457 -19.40 2.64 -12.05
N GLY A 458 -19.87 1.95 -13.10
CA GLY A 458 -20.65 0.72 -13.01
C GLY A 458 -22.05 0.95 -12.45
N TYR A 459 -22.48 0.11 -11.50
CA TYR A 459 -23.82 0.23 -10.88
C TYR A 459 -23.96 1.46 -9.97
N ALA A 460 -22.86 2.16 -9.66
CA ALA A 460 -22.90 3.40 -8.88
C ALA A 460 -23.69 4.50 -9.59
N ILE A 461 -23.80 4.42 -10.91
CA ILE A 461 -24.59 5.33 -11.73
C ILE A 461 -26.05 5.37 -11.26
N GLU A 462 -26.65 4.24 -10.88
CA GLU A 462 -28.03 4.14 -10.39
C GLU A 462 -28.29 4.96 -9.10
N ILE A 463 -27.22 5.39 -8.40
CA ILE A 463 -27.30 6.22 -7.20
C ILE A 463 -27.54 7.70 -7.56
N LEU A 464 -27.20 8.14 -8.77
CA LEU A 464 -27.29 9.55 -9.18
C LEU A 464 -28.63 10.24 -8.83
N PRO A 465 -29.81 9.63 -9.07
CA PRO A 465 -31.10 10.24 -8.70
C PRO A 465 -31.34 10.32 -7.20
N LYS A 466 -30.63 9.53 -6.40
CA LYS A 466 -30.71 9.49 -4.93
C LYS A 466 -29.89 10.60 -4.30
N LEU A 467 -28.90 11.14 -5.01
CA LEU A 467 -28.07 12.24 -4.56
C LEU A 467 -28.86 13.56 -4.57
N ARG A 468 -28.76 14.33 -3.48
CA ARG A 468 -29.31 15.68 -3.36
C ARG A 468 -28.26 16.70 -3.81
N ILE A 469 -28.20 16.95 -5.12
CA ILE A 469 -27.38 18.01 -5.72
C ILE A 469 -28.21 19.30 -5.74
N HIS A 470 -27.65 20.39 -5.20
CA HIS A 470 -28.34 21.67 -5.17
C HIS A 470 -28.36 22.33 -6.56
N ARG A 471 -29.39 23.14 -6.87
CA ARG A 471 -29.52 23.75 -8.20
C ARG A 471 -28.44 24.79 -8.52
N ASP A 472 -27.83 25.36 -7.48
CA ASP A 472 -26.72 26.32 -7.56
C ASP A 472 -25.34 25.64 -7.58
N CYS A 473 -25.31 24.31 -7.72
CA CYS A 473 -24.05 23.58 -7.84
C CYS A 473 -23.42 23.89 -9.20
N GLU A 474 -22.13 24.20 -9.19
CA GLU A 474 -21.29 24.30 -10.36
C GLU A 474 -20.37 23.09 -10.34
N ILE A 475 -20.68 22.10 -11.18
CA ILE A 475 -19.91 20.88 -11.34
C ILE A 475 -18.86 21.13 -12.42
N ASP A 476 -17.60 20.96 -12.08
CA ASP A 476 -16.49 21.07 -13.01
C ASP A 476 -16.46 19.83 -13.92
N VAL A 477 -16.50 18.62 -13.35
CA VAL A 477 -16.54 17.37 -14.12
C VAL A 477 -17.67 16.45 -13.66
N LEU A 478 -18.56 16.06 -14.58
CA LEU A 478 -19.47 14.93 -14.42
C LEU A 478 -19.03 13.79 -15.32
N CYS A 479 -18.54 12.70 -14.74
CA CYS A 479 -18.08 11.52 -15.47
C CYS A 479 -18.91 10.29 -15.09
N LEU A 480 -19.64 9.73 -16.07
CA LEU A 480 -20.44 8.51 -15.90
C LEU A 480 -19.92 7.42 -16.83
N LYS A 481 -19.60 6.25 -16.29
CA LYS A 481 -19.05 5.13 -17.07
C LYS A 481 -19.67 3.79 -16.66
N THR A 482 -20.28 3.08 -17.61
CA THR A 482 -20.67 1.68 -17.39
C THR A 482 -20.71 0.88 -18.69
N SER A 483 -20.09 -0.29 -18.67
CA SER A 483 -20.10 -1.25 -19.79
C SER A 483 -21.18 -2.34 -19.63
N ASN A 484 -22.02 -2.26 -18.60
CA ASN A 484 -23.08 -3.24 -18.31
C ASN A 484 -24.47 -2.59 -18.45
N PRO A 485 -25.39 -3.14 -19.28
CA PRO A 485 -26.72 -2.56 -19.50
C PRO A 485 -27.61 -2.59 -18.25
N GLU A 486 -27.33 -3.47 -17.30
CA GLU A 486 -28.12 -3.56 -16.05
C GLU A 486 -27.91 -2.34 -15.15
N CYS A 487 -26.78 -1.64 -15.29
CA CYS A 487 -26.41 -0.45 -14.50
C CYS A 487 -27.25 0.80 -14.81
N ILE A 488 -28.20 0.72 -15.74
CA ILE A 488 -29.06 1.84 -16.14
C ILE A 488 -30.55 1.47 -16.13
N THR A 489 -30.89 0.30 -15.58
CA THR A 489 -32.25 -0.25 -15.62
C THR A 489 -33.22 0.50 -14.75
N GLU A 490 -32.81 0.96 -13.56
CA GLU A 490 -33.67 1.74 -12.67
C GLU A 490 -33.74 3.20 -13.13
N ILE A 491 -32.61 3.80 -13.51
CA ILE A 491 -32.58 5.16 -14.09
C ILE A 491 -33.41 5.27 -15.36
N ALA A 492 -33.45 4.25 -16.21
CA ALA A 492 -34.26 4.27 -17.42
C ALA A 492 -35.77 4.46 -17.14
N LYS A 493 -36.25 4.01 -15.97
CA LYS A 493 -37.66 4.15 -15.55
C LYS A 493 -38.01 5.55 -15.06
N ILE A 494 -37.02 6.39 -14.79
CA ILE A 494 -37.24 7.75 -14.31
C ILE A 494 -37.65 8.64 -15.49
N ASP A 495 -38.54 9.60 -15.25
CA ASP A 495 -38.94 10.58 -16.25
C ASP A 495 -37.74 11.34 -16.82
N SER A 496 -37.85 11.74 -18.09
CA SER A 496 -36.84 12.57 -18.75
C SER A 496 -36.71 13.93 -18.06
N ASN A 497 -35.51 14.52 -18.06
CA ASN A 497 -35.20 15.79 -17.40
C ASN A 497 -35.51 15.84 -15.88
N SER A 498 -35.42 14.72 -15.16
CA SER A 498 -35.75 14.63 -13.73
C SER A 498 -34.54 14.77 -12.80
N ILE A 499 -33.34 14.42 -13.28
CA ILE A 499 -32.08 14.46 -12.52
C ILE A 499 -31.46 15.86 -12.65
N CYS A 500 -31.53 16.67 -11.60
CA CYS A 500 -31.02 18.05 -11.62
C CYS A 500 -29.54 18.09 -11.22
N LEU A 501 -28.68 18.65 -12.08
CA LEU A 501 -27.23 18.70 -11.86
C LEU A 501 -26.66 20.10 -11.62
N GLY A 502 -27.45 21.17 -11.83
CA GLY A 502 -26.93 22.54 -11.79
C GLY A 502 -26.21 22.92 -13.08
N LYS A 503 -25.13 23.69 -12.98
CA LYS A 503 -24.23 24.02 -14.09
C LYS A 503 -23.13 22.95 -14.17
N VAL A 504 -22.79 22.48 -15.37
CA VAL A 504 -21.77 21.45 -15.62
C VAL A 504 -20.79 21.99 -16.66
N LYS A 505 -19.51 22.13 -16.32
CA LYS A 505 -18.47 22.58 -17.26
C LYS A 505 -18.04 21.45 -18.21
N ARG A 506 -17.80 20.25 -17.69
CA ARG A 506 -17.40 19.07 -18.48
C ARG A 506 -18.30 17.88 -18.21
N LEU A 507 -18.93 17.37 -19.27
CA LEU A 507 -19.73 16.15 -19.23
C LEU A 507 -19.03 15.03 -20.00
N GLU A 508 -18.78 13.90 -19.35
CA GLU A 508 -18.21 12.71 -19.95
C GLU A 508 -19.12 11.49 -19.75
N LEU A 509 -19.60 10.91 -20.85
CA LEU A 509 -20.42 9.70 -20.81
C LEU A 509 -19.75 8.59 -21.62
N PHE A 510 -19.55 7.44 -20.99
CA PHE A 510 -18.92 6.28 -21.60
C PHE A 510 -19.89 5.09 -21.68
N ASP A 511 -19.87 4.42 -22.83
CA ASP A 511 -20.62 3.18 -23.09
C ASP A 511 -22.12 3.33 -22.75
N TYR A 512 -22.73 2.42 -21.96
CA TYR A 512 -24.16 2.46 -21.64
C TYR A 512 -24.58 3.70 -20.84
N ALA A 513 -23.64 4.41 -20.20
CA ALA A 513 -23.95 5.63 -19.45
C ALA A 513 -24.55 6.73 -20.35
N ILE A 514 -24.27 6.68 -21.65
CA ILE A 514 -24.82 7.61 -22.65
C ILE A 514 -26.36 7.57 -22.67
N GLN A 515 -26.97 6.42 -22.38
CA GLN A 515 -28.44 6.27 -22.37
C GLN A 515 -29.13 7.07 -21.25
N ILE A 516 -28.35 7.62 -20.30
CA ILE A 516 -28.86 8.44 -19.20
C ILE A 516 -29.04 9.89 -19.61
N LEU A 517 -28.40 10.33 -20.70
CA LEU A 517 -28.41 11.72 -21.14
C LEU A 517 -29.83 12.34 -21.20
N PRO A 518 -30.90 11.66 -21.70
CA PRO A 518 -32.27 12.22 -21.69
C PRO A 518 -32.86 12.46 -20.28
N LYS A 519 -32.28 11.81 -19.25
CA LYS A 519 -32.73 11.91 -17.85
C LYS A 519 -32.09 13.09 -17.13
N LEU A 520 -30.98 13.62 -17.64
CA LEU A 520 -30.23 14.72 -17.06
C LEU A 520 -30.89 16.07 -17.36
N ARG A 521 -30.97 16.94 -16.35
CA ARG A 521 -31.45 18.32 -16.47
C ARG A 521 -30.38 19.29 -15.99
N PHE A 522 -29.85 20.05 -16.94
CA PHE A 522 -28.90 21.13 -16.71
C PHE A 522 -29.63 22.45 -16.40
N HIS A 523 -28.91 23.40 -15.80
CA HIS A 523 -29.40 24.76 -15.61
C HIS A 523 -29.68 25.45 -16.96
N GLU A 524 -30.59 26.43 -17.00
CA GLU A 524 -30.95 27.12 -18.25
C GLU A 524 -29.76 27.88 -18.85
N GLU A 525 -28.95 28.49 -17.99
CA GLU A 525 -27.69 29.17 -18.32
C GLU A 525 -26.47 28.23 -18.39
N ASN A 526 -26.67 26.94 -18.69
CA ASN A 526 -25.56 26.00 -18.74
C ASN A 526 -24.72 26.20 -20.01
N GLU A 527 -23.45 26.55 -19.81
CA GLU A 527 -22.44 26.67 -20.87
C GLU A 527 -21.32 25.66 -20.61
N MET A 528 -21.34 24.53 -21.31
CA MET A 528 -20.34 23.48 -21.18
C MET A 528 -19.05 23.87 -21.91
N GLU A 529 -17.92 23.69 -21.25
CA GLU A 529 -16.60 23.75 -21.87
C GLU A 529 -16.37 22.50 -22.73
N VAL A 530 -16.72 21.31 -22.23
CA VAL A 530 -16.50 20.04 -22.91
C VAL A 530 -17.73 19.13 -22.79
N PHE A 531 -18.21 18.65 -23.93
CA PHE A 531 -19.21 17.58 -24.04
C PHE A 531 -18.57 16.38 -24.73
N TYR A 532 -18.30 15.32 -23.97
CA TYR A 532 -17.57 14.13 -24.41
C TYR A 532 -18.44 12.87 -24.35
N LEU A 533 -18.63 12.20 -25.49
CA LEU A 533 -19.31 10.91 -25.58
C LEU A 533 -18.40 9.87 -26.24
N ASN A 534 -18.26 8.69 -25.65
CA ASN A 534 -17.49 7.61 -26.27
C ASN A 534 -18.13 6.24 -26.01
N ALA A 535 -18.32 5.46 -27.07
CA ALA A 535 -18.84 4.10 -26.95
C ALA A 535 -18.30 3.20 -28.06
N GLY A 536 -17.73 2.06 -27.67
CA GLY A 536 -17.10 1.13 -28.59
C GLY A 536 -18.06 0.20 -29.34
N LYS A 537 -19.35 0.18 -28.99
CA LYS A 537 -20.36 -0.70 -29.60
C LYS A 537 -21.71 0.00 -29.79
N HIS A 538 -22.44 -0.41 -30.82
CA HIS A 538 -23.78 0.12 -31.14
C HIS A 538 -24.83 -0.17 -30.05
N GLU A 539 -24.74 -1.32 -29.39
CA GLU A 539 -25.65 -1.72 -28.29
C GLU A 539 -25.69 -0.70 -27.13
N TYR A 540 -24.61 0.08 -26.95
CA TYR A 540 -24.51 1.10 -25.92
C TYR A 540 -25.44 2.29 -26.14
N ILE A 541 -25.95 2.49 -27.36
CA ILE A 541 -26.76 3.67 -27.72
C ILE A 541 -28.16 3.31 -28.24
N GLU A 542 -28.50 2.03 -28.34
CA GLU A 542 -29.74 1.58 -29.01
C GLU A 542 -31.02 2.23 -28.47
N LYS A 543 -31.13 2.43 -27.13
CA LYS A 543 -32.32 3.02 -26.53
C LYS A 543 -32.42 4.53 -26.78
N ILE A 544 -31.30 5.25 -26.71
CA ILE A 544 -31.30 6.71 -26.88
C ILE A 544 -31.56 7.11 -28.35
N LEU A 545 -31.28 6.23 -29.31
CA LEU A 545 -31.64 6.47 -30.72
C LEU A 545 -33.15 6.47 -30.97
N LYS A 546 -33.95 5.90 -30.06
CA LYS A 546 -35.42 5.91 -30.14
C LYS A 546 -36.04 7.23 -29.66
N GLU A 547 -35.24 8.11 -29.07
CA GLU A 547 -35.68 9.45 -28.70
C GLU A 547 -36.04 10.28 -29.94
N GLU A 548 -36.92 11.26 -29.76
CA GLU A 548 -37.25 12.22 -30.82
C GLU A 548 -36.03 13.11 -31.15
N ASN A 549 -35.94 13.54 -32.41
CA ASN A 549 -34.88 14.46 -32.80
C ASN A 549 -35.02 15.78 -32.03
N ASN A 550 -33.91 16.37 -31.59
CA ASN A 550 -33.86 17.58 -30.76
C ASN A 550 -34.61 17.48 -29.40
N SER A 551 -34.83 16.28 -28.87
CA SER A 551 -35.48 16.12 -27.55
C SER A 551 -34.53 16.35 -26.37
N ILE A 552 -33.23 16.12 -26.57
CA ILE A 552 -32.22 16.11 -25.50
C ILE A 552 -31.53 17.47 -25.41
N ARG A 553 -31.83 18.28 -24.39
CA ARG A 553 -31.27 19.62 -24.22
C ARG A 553 -29.93 19.57 -23.50
N ILE A 554 -28.86 20.06 -24.13
CA ILE A 554 -27.51 20.09 -23.55
C ILE A 554 -26.97 21.52 -23.30
N GLY A 555 -27.69 22.54 -23.77
CA GLY A 555 -27.31 23.96 -23.57
C GLY A 555 -26.32 24.46 -24.60
N LYS A 556 -25.43 25.38 -24.20
CA LYS A 556 -24.30 25.84 -25.03
C LYS A 556 -23.09 24.93 -24.77
N VAL A 557 -22.26 24.70 -25.78
CA VAL A 557 -21.09 23.82 -25.75
C VAL A 557 -19.94 24.46 -26.54
N LYS A 558 -18.80 24.69 -25.88
CA LYS A 558 -17.57 25.19 -26.51
C LYS A 558 -16.83 24.11 -27.28
N LYS A 559 -16.64 22.94 -26.69
CA LYS A 559 -15.99 21.78 -27.32
C LYS A 559 -16.87 20.55 -27.28
N MET A 560 -17.14 19.96 -28.44
CA MET A 560 -17.91 18.72 -28.58
C MET A 560 -17.03 17.63 -29.14
N GLU A 561 -16.85 16.55 -28.38
CA GLU A 561 -16.06 15.38 -28.76
C GLU A 561 -16.95 14.13 -28.75
N ILE A 562 -17.16 13.51 -29.91
CA ILE A 562 -18.00 12.31 -30.01
C ILE A 562 -17.23 11.22 -30.76
N GLY A 563 -16.88 10.16 -30.04
CA GLY A 563 -16.10 9.03 -30.53
C GLY A 563 -16.90 7.72 -30.58
N GLY A 564 -16.80 7.02 -31.71
CA GLY A 564 -17.42 5.72 -31.97
C GLY A 564 -18.87 5.81 -32.43
N HIS A 565 -19.70 4.87 -31.97
CA HIS A 565 -21.12 4.81 -32.29
C HIS A 565 -21.98 6.01 -31.80
N PRO A 566 -21.66 6.71 -30.69
CA PRO A 566 -22.43 7.84 -30.20
C PRO A 566 -22.61 9.00 -31.19
N ILE A 567 -21.87 9.02 -32.30
CA ILE A 567 -22.11 9.96 -33.41
C ILE A 567 -23.57 9.93 -33.84
N GLU A 568 -24.22 8.76 -33.90
CA GLU A 568 -25.62 8.62 -34.30
C GLU A 568 -26.62 9.34 -33.37
N ILE A 569 -26.18 9.80 -32.20
CA ILE A 569 -27.01 10.56 -31.25
C ILE A 569 -27.08 12.05 -31.62
N LEU A 570 -26.19 12.57 -32.48
CA LEU A 570 -26.19 13.98 -32.90
C LEU A 570 -27.60 14.54 -33.24
N PRO A 571 -28.45 13.84 -34.02
CA PRO A 571 -29.80 14.33 -34.34
C PRO A 571 -30.74 14.47 -33.14
N LYS A 572 -30.44 13.77 -32.04
CA LYS A 572 -31.23 13.75 -30.80
C LYS A 572 -30.88 14.93 -29.90
N LEU A 573 -29.69 15.49 -30.05
CA LEU A 573 -29.19 16.61 -29.25
C LEU A 573 -29.81 17.93 -29.72
N ARG A 574 -30.30 18.72 -28.77
CA ARG A 574 -30.72 20.10 -28.96
C ARG A 574 -29.68 21.03 -28.34
N ILE A 575 -28.90 21.62 -29.22
CA ILE A 575 -27.92 22.67 -28.91
C ILE A 575 -28.63 24.03 -28.93
N HIS A 576 -28.21 24.94 -28.05
CA HIS A 576 -28.79 26.29 -27.99
C HIS A 576 -28.63 27.03 -29.33
N GLU A 577 -29.61 27.87 -29.71
CA GLU A 577 -29.61 28.56 -31.01
C GLU A 577 -28.43 29.54 -31.16
N GLU A 578 -28.04 30.17 -30.05
CA GLU A 578 -26.90 31.08 -29.94
C GLU A 578 -25.58 30.37 -29.60
N ASN A 579 -25.46 29.07 -29.88
CA ASN A 579 -24.24 28.34 -29.57
C ASN A 579 -23.07 28.78 -30.47
N GLU A 580 -21.95 29.13 -29.84
CA GLU A 580 -20.67 29.41 -30.50
C GLU A 580 -19.64 28.36 -30.07
N MET A 581 -19.55 27.29 -30.87
CA MET A 581 -18.64 26.17 -30.64
C MET A 581 -17.24 26.51 -31.15
N GLU A 582 -16.22 26.31 -30.31
CA GLU A 582 -14.81 26.46 -30.66
C GLU A 582 -14.30 25.27 -31.45
N GLU A 583 -14.68 24.05 -31.07
CA GLU A 583 -14.20 22.83 -31.71
C GLU A 583 -15.26 21.70 -31.69
N LEU A 584 -15.45 21.09 -32.85
CA LEU A 584 -16.22 19.87 -33.04
C LEU A 584 -15.26 18.76 -33.50
N ASP A 585 -15.04 17.75 -32.67
CA ASP A 585 -14.26 16.54 -33.00
C ASP A 585 -15.18 15.31 -33.06
N LEU A 586 -15.34 14.76 -34.26
CA LEU A 586 -16.17 13.58 -34.50
C LEU A 586 -15.29 12.45 -35.04
N ARG A 587 -15.36 11.26 -34.43
CA ARG A 587 -14.56 10.09 -34.85
C ARG A 587 -15.42 8.85 -34.94
N ALA A 588 -15.78 8.40 -36.13
CA ALA A 588 -16.55 7.17 -36.29
C ALA A 588 -15.65 5.93 -36.23
N SER A 589 -16.11 4.86 -35.60
CA SER A 589 -15.39 3.58 -35.56
C SER A 589 -15.42 2.87 -36.92
N ASP A 590 -16.56 2.94 -37.60
CA ASP A 590 -16.83 2.29 -38.89
C ASP A 590 -17.98 3.02 -39.62
N GLU A 591 -18.27 2.61 -40.86
CA GLU A 591 -19.41 3.14 -41.63
C GLU A 591 -20.77 2.81 -40.98
N GLY A 592 -20.85 1.71 -40.23
CA GLY A 592 -22.05 1.34 -39.48
C GLY A 592 -22.44 2.43 -38.47
N SER A 593 -21.44 3.08 -37.86
CA SER A 593 -21.56 4.13 -36.83
C SER A 593 -22.14 5.47 -37.33
N ILE A 594 -22.47 5.60 -38.61
CA ILE A 594 -23.04 6.81 -39.20
C ILE A 594 -24.32 6.54 -40.03
N THR A 595 -24.82 5.30 -39.99
CA THR A 595 -25.86 4.84 -40.92
C THR A 595 -27.17 5.60 -40.73
N GLU A 596 -27.54 5.88 -39.49
CA GLU A 596 -28.77 6.63 -39.19
C GLU A 596 -28.69 8.09 -39.66
N ILE A 597 -27.52 8.72 -39.57
CA ILE A 597 -27.32 10.11 -40.03
C ILE A 597 -27.37 10.20 -41.55
N LEU A 598 -26.82 9.22 -42.27
CA LEU A 598 -26.81 9.24 -43.73
C LEU A 598 -28.23 9.24 -44.34
N LYS A 599 -29.20 8.66 -43.63
CA LYS A 599 -30.62 8.63 -44.02
C LYS A 599 -31.32 9.98 -43.86
N MET A 600 -30.73 10.91 -43.12
CA MET A 600 -31.33 12.21 -42.86
C MET A 600 -31.24 13.15 -44.07
N GLU A 601 -32.09 14.18 -44.06
CA GLU A 601 -32.00 15.25 -45.03
C GLU A 601 -30.71 16.08 -44.85
N ASN A 602 -30.28 16.76 -45.90
CA ASN A 602 -29.10 17.63 -45.79
C ASN A 602 -29.41 18.81 -44.87
N LYS A 603 -28.42 19.24 -44.08
CA LYS A 603 -28.55 20.34 -43.12
C LYS A 603 -29.65 20.15 -42.06
N SER A 604 -30.03 18.91 -41.75
CA SER A 604 -31.06 18.62 -40.74
C SER A 604 -30.53 18.64 -39.29
N ILE A 605 -29.21 18.55 -39.08
CA ILE A 605 -28.60 18.51 -37.74
C ILE A 605 -28.00 19.88 -37.43
N TRP A 606 -28.67 20.68 -36.61
CA TRP A 606 -28.20 22.01 -36.23
C TRP A 606 -27.12 21.97 -35.14
N LEU A 607 -26.00 22.64 -35.36
CA LEU A 607 -24.85 22.68 -34.43
C LEU A 607 -24.45 24.09 -33.95
N GLY A 608 -25.10 25.16 -34.45
CA GLY A 608 -24.73 26.53 -34.12
C GLY A 608 -23.62 27.09 -35.01
N ARG A 609 -22.81 28.00 -34.46
CA ARG A 609 -21.56 28.44 -35.11
C ARG A 609 -20.42 27.52 -34.69
N VAL A 610 -19.56 27.10 -35.61
CA VAL A 610 -18.45 26.17 -35.32
C VAL A 610 -17.16 26.69 -35.95
N LYS A 611 -16.17 27.02 -35.11
CA LYS A 611 -14.90 27.62 -35.55
C LYS A 611 -13.91 26.60 -36.11
N LYS A 612 -13.81 25.42 -35.50
CA LYS A 612 -12.86 24.37 -35.86
C LYS A 612 -13.56 23.03 -35.97
N LEU A 613 -13.24 22.31 -37.05
CA LEU A 613 -13.72 20.95 -37.30
C LEU A 613 -12.53 19.99 -37.29
N SER A 614 -12.66 18.90 -36.55
CA SER A 614 -11.75 17.75 -36.57
C SER A 614 -12.57 16.51 -36.88
N PHE A 615 -12.16 15.77 -37.91
CA PHE A 615 -12.87 14.58 -38.35
C PHE A 615 -11.93 13.38 -38.40
N GLY A 616 -12.35 12.29 -37.78
CA GLY A 616 -11.78 10.97 -37.98
C GLY A 616 -12.33 10.30 -39.23
N PHE A 617 -11.94 9.04 -39.44
CA PHE A 617 -12.42 8.22 -40.57
C PHE A 617 -13.95 8.21 -40.67
N TRP A 618 -14.46 8.15 -41.90
CA TRP A 618 -15.89 8.08 -42.28
C TRP A 618 -16.74 9.31 -42.02
N VAL A 619 -16.32 10.26 -41.19
CA VAL A 619 -17.16 11.43 -40.84
C VAL A 619 -17.37 12.39 -42.01
N ASP A 620 -16.46 12.45 -42.98
CA ASP A 620 -16.62 13.26 -44.19
C ASP A 620 -17.95 12.97 -44.93
N LYS A 621 -18.46 11.73 -44.83
CA LYS A 621 -19.72 11.32 -45.45
C LYS A 621 -20.96 11.98 -44.83
N ILE A 622 -20.90 12.38 -43.56
CA ILE A 622 -22.05 13.01 -42.87
C ILE A 622 -21.98 14.53 -42.86
N LEU A 623 -20.89 15.14 -43.33
CA LEU A 623 -20.76 16.60 -43.44
C LEU A 623 -21.96 17.29 -44.11
N PRO A 624 -22.53 16.78 -45.23
CA PRO A 624 -23.71 17.40 -45.85
C PRO A 624 -24.97 17.41 -44.98
N LYS A 625 -25.01 16.57 -43.93
CA LYS A 625 -26.13 16.44 -42.99
C LYS A 625 -26.07 17.46 -41.85
N LEU A 626 -24.86 17.96 -41.57
CA LEU A 626 -24.62 18.95 -40.53
C LEU A 626 -24.98 20.36 -41.01
N ASN A 627 -25.58 21.15 -40.13
CA ASN A 627 -25.95 22.54 -40.35
C ASN A 627 -25.27 23.40 -39.29
N PHE A 628 -24.20 24.07 -39.70
CA PHE A 628 -23.47 25.02 -38.88
C PHE A 628 -23.12 26.26 -39.71
N ARG A 629 -22.85 27.35 -39.01
CA ARG A 629 -22.25 28.57 -39.58
C ARG A 629 -20.78 28.59 -39.20
N GLU A 630 -19.92 29.03 -40.12
CA GLU A 630 -18.51 29.32 -39.80
C GLU A 630 -18.38 30.60 -38.98
#